data_AF-A0A960LET7-F1
#
_entry.id   AF-A0A960LET7-F1
#
_cell.length_a   1.000
_cell.length_b   1.000
_cell.length_c   1.000
_cell.angle_alpha   90.00
_cell.angle_beta   90.00
_cell.angle_gamma   90.00
#
_symmetry.space_group_name_H-M   'P 1'
#
loop_
_entity.id
_entity.type
_entity.pdbx_description
1 polymer ?
#
loop_
_entity_poly.entity_id
_entity_poly.type
_entity_poly.pdbx_seq_one_letter_code
_entity_poly.pdbx_strand_id
1 'polypeptide(L)'
;MIELTIGLGVLVSLLFHEIVGAAAGGIVVPGYIAMHLSDPAKMLGTFLVAFVAFLCIRLVSKFMFVYGRRRMVLAIMFGFIFGYISRNLISQDLMVADLRLEAIGFIIPGLIANWFERQGVVKTLATMLIAAPLVKLLVMVLTGGEIYHGI
;
A
#
# COMPACT_ATOMS: atom_id res chain seq x y z
N MET A 1 1.65 -16.59 -10.59
CA MET A 1 1.95 -16.32 -9.16
C MET A 1 1.47 -14.96 -8.65
N ILE A 2 1.43 -13.93 -9.50
CA ILE A 2 0.88 -12.61 -9.12
C ILE A 2 -0.58 -12.74 -8.67
N GLU A 3 -1.41 -13.40 -9.47
CA GLU A 3 -2.83 -13.64 -9.20
C GLU A 3 -3.07 -14.38 -7.88
N LEU A 4 -2.29 -15.43 -7.60
CA LEU A 4 -2.40 -16.22 -6.37
C LEU A 4 -2.07 -15.39 -5.13
N THR A 5 -0.99 -14.60 -5.20
CA THR A 5 -0.57 -13.75 -4.06
C THR A 5 -1.55 -12.60 -3.83
N ILE A 6 -2.09 -12.00 -4.90
CA ILE A 6 -3.14 -10.99 -4.79
C ILE A 6 -4.41 -11.61 -4.23
N GLY A 7 -4.84 -12.76 -4.74
CA GLY A 7 -6.03 -13.47 -4.28
C GLY A 7 -5.95 -13.86 -2.81
N LEU A 8 -4.82 -14.42 -2.37
CA LEU A 8 -4.56 -14.68 -0.96
C LEU A 8 -4.47 -13.39 -0.14
N GLY A 9 -3.88 -12.33 -0.68
CA GLY A 9 -3.86 -11.01 -0.07
C GLY A 9 -5.27 -10.48 0.21
N VAL A 10 -6.17 -10.60 -0.76
CA VAL A 10 -7.59 -10.25 -0.62
C VAL A 10 -8.25 -11.09 0.47
N LEU A 11 -8.09 -12.41 0.44
CA LEU A 11 -8.66 -13.31 1.46
C LEU A 11 -8.16 -12.99 2.87
N VAL A 12 -6.84 -12.83 3.05
CA VAL A 12 -6.24 -12.48 4.34
C VAL A 12 -6.72 -11.10 4.80
N SER A 13 -6.83 -10.12 3.90
CA SER A 13 -7.33 -8.78 4.25
C SER A 13 -8.76 -8.81 4.78
N LEU A 14 -9.62 -9.68 4.21
CA LEU A 14 -11.00 -9.87 4.66
C LEU A 14 -11.05 -10.56 6.01
N LEU A 15 -10.25 -11.61 6.22
CA LEU A 15 -10.14 -12.28 7.52
C LEU A 15 -9.66 -11.32 8.61
N PHE A 16 -8.67 -10.47 8.32
CA PHE A 16 -8.20 -9.45 9.25
C PHE A 16 -9.28 -8.41 9.56
N HIS A 17 -10.06 -8.03 8.54
CA HIS A 17 -11.17 -7.11 8.74
C HIS A 17 -12.23 -7.70 9.67
N GLU A 18 -12.56 -8.99 9.51
CA GLU A 18 -13.58 -9.67 10.32
C GLU A 18 -13.09 -9.99 11.74
N ILE A 19 -11.88 -10.52 11.89
CA ILE A 19 -11.36 -11.00 13.18
C ILE A 19 -10.81 -9.85 14.02
N VAL A 20 -10.07 -8.93 13.40
CA VAL A 20 -9.36 -7.85 14.10
C VAL A 20 -10.14 -6.53 14.04
N GLY A 21 -11.17 -6.44 13.19
CA GLY A 21 -11.92 -5.19 12.98
C GLY A 21 -11.09 -4.11 12.26
N ALA A 22 -9.98 -4.50 11.62
CA ALA A 22 -8.93 -3.60 11.20
C ALA A 22 -8.52 -3.88 9.75
N ALA A 23 -8.55 -2.88 8.89
CA ALA A 23 -8.18 -3.03 7.49
C ALA A 23 -6.67 -2.82 7.30
N ALA A 24 -6.09 -3.59 6.40
CA ALA A 24 -4.67 -3.54 6.07
C ALA A 24 -4.40 -2.60 4.87
N GLY A 25 -4.91 -1.36 4.95
CA GLY A 25 -4.69 -0.32 3.94
C GLY A 25 -5.41 -0.51 2.61
N GLY A 26 -6.31 -1.48 2.51
CA GLY A 26 -7.11 -1.79 1.33
C GLY A 26 -7.24 -3.30 1.13
N ILE A 27 -8.27 -3.74 0.40
CA ILE A 27 -8.53 -5.17 0.20
C ILE A 27 -7.36 -5.84 -0.55
N VAL A 28 -6.79 -5.15 -1.53
CA VAL A 28 -5.76 -5.71 -2.41
C VAL A 28 -4.33 -5.44 -1.92
N VAL A 29 -4.16 -4.47 -1.01
CA VAL A 29 -2.85 -3.93 -0.63
C VAL A 29 -1.92 -4.94 0.03
N PRO A 30 -2.36 -5.79 0.98
CA PRO A 30 -1.48 -6.77 1.62
C PRO A 30 -0.82 -7.73 0.63
N GLY A 31 -1.53 -8.13 -0.43
CA GLY A 31 -1.00 -8.99 -1.48
C GLY A 31 0.12 -8.31 -2.28
N TYR A 32 -0.04 -7.04 -2.63
CA TYR A 32 0.99 -6.29 -3.35
C TYR A 32 2.23 -6.01 -2.49
N ILE A 33 2.03 -5.69 -1.20
CA ILE A 33 3.12 -5.52 -0.25
C ILE A 33 3.83 -6.86 -0.02
N ALA A 34 3.11 -7.98 0.04
CA ALA A 34 3.69 -9.31 0.19
C ALA A 34 4.67 -9.67 -0.95
N MET A 35 4.37 -9.29 -2.19
CA MET A 35 5.27 -9.49 -3.33
C MET A 35 6.58 -8.70 -3.21
N HIS A 36 6.50 -7.49 -2.66
CA HIS A 36 7.62 -6.56 -2.56
C HIS A 36 8.26 -6.56 -1.17
N LEU A 37 7.93 -7.54 -0.32
CA LEU A 37 8.48 -7.62 1.03
C LEU A 37 10.02 -7.79 1.05
N SER A 38 10.60 -8.24 -0.07
CA SER A 38 12.06 -8.37 -0.24
C SER A 38 12.74 -7.04 -0.59
N ASP A 39 11.97 -6.03 -1.02
CA ASP A 39 12.46 -4.71 -1.42
C ASP A 39 11.91 -3.64 -0.44
N PRO A 40 12.60 -3.41 0.68
CA PRO A 40 12.15 -2.47 1.69
C PRO A 40 12.15 -1.02 1.18
N ALA A 41 12.97 -0.70 0.17
CA ALA A 41 13.02 0.65 -0.39
C ALA A 41 11.71 1.00 -1.10
N LYS A 42 11.19 0.11 -1.97
CA LYS A 42 9.89 0.30 -2.62
C LYS A 42 8.73 0.39 -1.61
N MET A 43 8.78 -0.43 -0.55
CA MET A 43 7.77 -0.44 0.50
C MET A 43 7.75 0.90 1.26
N LEU A 44 8.93 1.40 1.67
CA LEU A 44 9.06 2.71 2.30
C LEU A 44 8.64 3.85 1.37
N GLY A 45 9.03 3.80 0.09
CA GLY A 45 8.60 4.77 -0.92
C GLY A 45 7.08 4.83 -1.05
N THR A 46 6.41 3.68 -1.09
CA THR A 46 4.95 3.58 -1.13
C THR A 46 4.30 4.19 0.11
N PHE A 47 4.86 3.95 1.30
CA PHE A 47 4.34 4.51 2.55
C PHE A 47 4.53 6.03 2.63
N LEU A 48 5.66 6.54 2.16
CA LEU A 48 5.90 7.98 2.06
C LEU A 48 4.90 8.64 1.11
N VAL A 49 4.72 8.07 -0.08
CA VAL A 49 3.74 8.58 -1.06
C VAL A 49 2.32 8.52 -0.50
N ALA A 50 1.93 7.43 0.16
CA ALA A 50 0.63 7.32 0.82
C ALA A 50 0.45 8.35 1.94
N PHE A 51 1.51 8.64 2.70
CA PHE A 51 1.48 9.64 3.78
C PHE A 51 1.35 11.06 3.24
N VAL A 52 2.05 11.40 2.15
CA VAL A 52 1.90 12.68 1.46
C VAL A 52 0.49 12.82 0.88
N ALA A 53 -0.03 11.79 0.20
CA ALA A 53 -1.39 11.79 -0.31
C ALA A 53 -2.42 11.98 0.83
N PHE A 54 -2.23 11.31 1.96
CA PHE A 54 -3.04 11.47 3.17
C PHE A 54 -3.06 12.92 3.68
N LEU A 55 -1.89 13.55 3.81
CA LEU A 55 -1.79 14.96 4.23
C LEU A 55 -2.52 15.90 3.25
N CYS A 56 -2.37 15.68 1.95
CA CYS A 56 -3.07 16.47 0.94
C CYS A 56 -4.60 16.33 1.04
N ILE A 57 -5.12 15.10 1.22
CA ILE A 57 -6.56 14.88 1.41
C ILE A 57 -7.06 15.59 2.67
N ARG A 58 -6.28 15.56 3.75
CA ARG A 58 -6.63 16.22 5.01
C ARG A 58 -6.67 17.73 4.87
N LEU A 59 -5.71 18.32 4.14
CA LEU A 59 -5.70 19.74 3.82
C LEU A 59 -6.91 20.13 2.97
N VAL A 60 -7.21 19.37 1.92
CA VAL A 60 -8.38 19.61 1.05
C VAL A 60 -9.69 19.48 1.85
N SER A 61 -9.76 18.52 2.76
CA SER A 61 -10.93 18.30 3.63
C SER A 61 -11.20 19.46 4.60
N LYS A 62 -10.22 20.36 4.81
CA LYS A 62 -10.41 21.59 5.59
C LYS A 62 -11.14 22.67 4.80
N PHE A 63 -10.97 22.70 3.48
CA PHE A 63 -11.59 23.69 2.60
C PHE A 63 -12.91 23.20 1.98
N MET A 64 -13.04 21.88 1.78
CA MET A 64 -14.20 21.27 1.14
C MET A 64 -14.74 20.10 1.96
N PHE A 65 -16.06 19.93 1.97
CA PHE A 65 -16.71 18.77 2.58
C PHE A 65 -16.51 17.50 1.75
N VAL A 66 -15.38 16.82 1.99
CA VAL A 66 -15.02 15.57 1.32
C VAL A 66 -15.32 14.36 2.22
N TYR A 67 -16.50 13.77 2.03
CA TYR A 67 -16.95 12.60 2.78
C TYR A 67 -17.33 11.42 1.87
N GLY A 68 -17.34 10.22 2.45
CA GLY A 68 -17.77 8.99 1.80
C GLY A 68 -16.99 8.66 0.52
N ARG A 69 -17.71 8.38 -0.56
CA ARG A 69 -17.14 7.97 -1.86
C ARG A 69 -16.23 9.02 -2.48
N ARG A 70 -16.53 10.32 -2.31
CA ARG A 70 -15.71 11.42 -2.85
C ARG A 70 -14.30 11.40 -2.26
N ARG A 71 -14.18 11.07 -0.98
CA ARG A 71 -12.89 10.93 -0.30
C ARG A 71 -12.06 9.81 -0.91
N MET A 72 -12.67 8.65 -1.16
CA MET A 72 -11.96 7.51 -1.76
C MET A 72 -11.42 7.84 -3.14
N VAL A 73 -12.22 8.50 -3.98
CA VAL A 73 -11.79 8.90 -5.34
C VAL A 73 -10.62 9.89 -5.26
N LEU A 74 -10.71 10.93 -4.42
CA LEU A 74 -9.61 11.87 -4.25
C LEU A 74 -8.35 11.19 -3.73
N ALA A 75 -8.48 10.24 -2.80
CA ALA A 75 -7.34 9.50 -2.29
C ALA A 75 -6.63 8.70 -3.38
N ILE A 76 -7.39 8.02 -4.23
CA ILE A 76 -6.86 7.29 -5.39
C ILE A 76 -6.21 8.27 -6.38
N MET A 77 -6.83 9.43 -6.66
CA MET A 77 -6.26 10.43 -7.56
C MET A 77 -4.94 11.01 -7.04
N PHE A 78 -4.88 11.43 -5.77
CA PHE A 78 -3.64 11.92 -5.17
C PHE A 78 -2.58 10.83 -5.11
N GLY A 79 -2.95 9.60 -4.73
CA GLY A 79 -2.05 8.46 -4.75
C GLY A 79 -1.48 8.20 -6.14
N PHE A 80 -2.29 8.31 -7.20
CA PHE A 80 -1.85 8.16 -8.58
C PHE A 80 -0.86 9.25 -8.99
N ILE A 81 -1.19 10.52 -8.71
CA ILE A 81 -0.34 11.67 -9.05
C ILE A 81 1.01 11.57 -8.34
N PHE A 82 1.01 11.35 -7.02
CA PHE A 82 2.23 11.25 -6.24
C PHE A 82 3.01 9.97 -6.53
N GLY A 83 2.33 8.86 -6.84
CA GLY A 83 2.97 7.62 -7.30
C GLY A 83 3.67 7.81 -8.64
N TYR A 84 3.04 8.52 -9.59
CA TYR A 84 3.65 8.88 -10.86
C TYR A 84 4.85 9.79 -10.70
N ILE A 85 4.74 10.80 -9.84
CA ILE A 85 5.86 11.69 -9.48
C ILE A 85 7.00 10.89 -8.86
N SER A 86 6.73 10.04 -7.87
CA SER A 86 7.73 9.17 -7.23
C SER A 86 8.48 8.32 -8.26
N ARG A 87 7.76 7.71 -9.20
CA ARG A 87 8.38 6.85 -10.22
C ARG A 87 9.25 7.60 -11.24
N ASN A 88 8.90 8.84 -11.59
CA ASN A 88 9.63 9.56 -12.64
C ASN A 88 10.70 10.52 -12.09
N LEU A 89 10.45 11.19 -10.98
CA LEU A 89 11.38 12.19 -10.42
C LEU A 89 12.44 11.56 -9.50
N ILE A 90 12.08 10.55 -8.71
CA ILE A 90 13.04 9.95 -7.75
C ILE A 90 14.01 9.01 -8.47
N SER A 91 13.59 8.43 -9.59
CA SER A 91 14.38 7.46 -10.37
C SER A 91 15.49 8.08 -11.22
N GLN A 92 15.46 9.40 -11.49
CA GLN A 92 16.38 10.01 -12.45
C GLN A 92 17.51 10.83 -11.84
N ASP A 93 17.36 11.48 -10.66
CA ASP A 93 18.33 12.53 -10.29
C ASP A 93 18.72 12.70 -8.81
N LEU A 94 18.26 11.88 -7.84
CA LEU A 94 18.42 12.26 -6.42
C LEU A 94 19.04 11.29 -5.41
N MET A 95 19.41 10.04 -5.74
CA MET A 95 20.00 9.15 -4.73
C MET A 95 21.36 8.57 -5.15
N VAL A 96 22.40 9.04 -4.43
CA VAL A 96 23.77 8.50 -4.37
C VAL A 96 23.82 7.10 -3.74
N ALA A 97 22.68 6.58 -3.27
CA ALA A 97 22.50 5.22 -2.80
C ALA A 97 21.46 4.53 -3.67
N ASP A 98 21.68 3.26 -3.99
CA ASP A 98 20.85 2.33 -4.79
C ASP A 98 19.39 2.12 -4.30
N LEU A 99 18.90 3.02 -3.43
CA LEU A 99 17.56 3.03 -2.84
C LEU A 99 16.56 3.62 -3.84
N ARG A 100 16.02 2.76 -4.70
CA ARG A 100 14.89 3.10 -5.57
C ARG A 100 13.60 3.20 -4.75
N LEU A 101 13.32 4.39 -4.21
CA LEU A 101 12.06 4.71 -3.50
C LEU A 101 10.88 4.91 -4.47
N GLU A 102 10.65 3.91 -5.31
CA GLU A 102 9.54 3.87 -6.26
C GLU A 102 8.29 3.30 -5.55
N ALA A 103 7.17 4.02 -5.66
CA ALA A 103 5.90 3.52 -5.14
C ALA A 103 5.41 2.29 -5.93
N ILE A 104 4.91 1.29 -5.20
CA ILE A 104 4.36 0.06 -5.76
C ILE A 104 3.01 0.40 -6.39
N GLY A 105 2.97 0.45 -7.73
CA GLY A 105 1.78 0.81 -8.48
C GLY A 105 1.26 2.22 -8.19
N PHE A 106 0.29 2.66 -8.99
CA PHE A 106 -0.24 4.02 -8.86
C PHE A 106 -1.45 4.12 -7.92
N ILE A 107 -2.22 3.04 -7.78
CA ILE A 107 -3.48 3.04 -7.01
C ILE A 107 -3.26 2.70 -5.54
N ILE A 108 -2.31 1.81 -5.25
CA ILE A 108 -2.02 1.28 -3.91
C ILE A 108 -1.72 2.39 -2.89
N PRO A 109 -0.80 3.35 -3.13
CA PRO A 109 -0.58 4.43 -2.17
C PRO A 109 -1.84 5.24 -1.88
N GLY A 110 -2.72 5.43 -2.87
CA GLY A 110 -4.00 6.12 -2.69
C GLY A 110 -5.00 5.33 -1.85
N LEU A 111 -5.05 4.00 -2.00
CA LEU A 111 -5.84 3.13 -1.13
C LEU A 111 -5.35 3.24 0.33
N ILE A 112 -4.04 3.15 0.54
CA ILE A 112 -3.43 3.26 1.88
C ILE A 112 -3.76 4.61 2.50
N ALA A 113 -3.61 5.70 1.76
CA ALA A 113 -3.92 7.06 2.21
C ALA A 113 -5.38 7.19 2.67
N ASN A 114 -6.33 6.58 1.96
CA ASN A 114 -7.74 6.57 2.35
C ASN A 114 -7.96 5.85 3.70
N TRP A 115 -7.21 4.77 3.96
CA TRP A 115 -7.32 4.04 5.23
C TRP A 115 -6.60 4.73 6.39
N PHE A 116 -5.54 5.48 6.13
CA PHE A 116 -4.92 6.36 7.12
C PHE A 116 -5.93 7.36 7.70
N GLU A 117 -6.82 7.92 6.87
CA GLU A 117 -7.92 8.78 7.32
C GLU A 117 -8.99 8.02 8.13
N ARG A 118 -9.33 6.79 7.75
CA ARG A 118 -10.43 6.04 8.40
C ARG A 118 -10.04 5.38 9.71
N GLN A 119 -8.83 4.82 9.77
CA GLN A 119 -8.38 3.96 10.86
C GLN A 119 -7.17 4.54 11.61
N GLY A 120 -6.52 5.56 11.05
CA GLY A 120 -5.28 6.12 11.56
C GLY A 120 -4.06 5.43 10.94
N VAL A 121 -2.97 6.19 10.85
CA VAL A 121 -1.72 5.77 10.20
C VAL A 121 -1.12 4.54 10.89
N VAL A 122 -0.95 4.60 12.22
CA VAL A 122 -0.30 3.54 13.00
C VAL A 122 -1.06 2.21 12.90
N LYS A 123 -2.39 2.23 13.07
CA LYS A 123 -3.21 1.03 13.00
C LYS A 123 -3.16 0.39 11.61
N THR A 124 -3.21 1.20 10.56
CA THR A 124 -3.17 0.73 9.17
C THR A 124 -1.81 0.12 8.81
N LEU A 125 -0.72 0.74 9.24
CA LEU A 125 0.63 0.21 9.03
C LEU A 125 0.86 -1.07 9.81
N ALA A 126 0.45 -1.13 11.08
CA ALA A 126 0.60 -2.31 11.91
C ALA A 126 -0.15 -3.51 11.33
N THR A 127 -1.42 -3.34 10.93
CA THR A 127 -2.22 -4.43 10.34
C THR A 127 -1.64 -4.90 9.01
N MET A 128 -1.13 -3.98 8.20
CA MET A 128 -0.49 -4.31 6.93
C MET A 128 0.85 -5.02 7.10
N LEU A 129 1.67 -4.59 8.06
CA LEU A 129 2.95 -5.22 8.41
C LEU A 129 2.78 -6.62 9.01
N ILE A 130 1.60 -6.96 9.52
CA ILE A 130 1.28 -8.32 9.96
C ILE A 130 0.67 -9.14 8.82
N ALA A 131 -0.28 -8.55 8.07
CA ALA A 131 -0.98 -9.25 7.01
C ALA A 131 -0.08 -9.59 5.81
N ALA A 132 0.82 -8.69 5.39
CA ALA A 132 1.65 -8.92 4.21
C ALA A 132 2.69 -10.06 4.39
N PRO A 133 3.44 -10.17 5.51
CA PRO A 133 4.27 -11.35 5.76
C PRO A 133 3.44 -12.63 5.87
N LEU A 134 2.25 -12.59 6.49
CA LEU A 134 1.38 -13.75 6.58
C LEU A 134 0.97 -14.25 5.19
N VAL A 135 0.59 -13.34 4.29
CA VAL A 135 0.31 -13.68 2.88
C VAL A 135 1.54 -14.30 2.22
N LYS A 136 2.73 -13.69 2.39
CA LYS A 136 3.97 -14.22 1.80
C LYS A 136 4.29 -15.63 2.31
N LEU A 137 4.09 -15.90 3.60
CA LEU A 137 4.28 -17.22 4.19
C LEU A 137 3.28 -18.25 3.64
N LEU A 138 2.00 -17.88 3.51
CA LEU A 138 0.99 -18.76 2.93
C LEU A 138 1.31 -19.12 1.48
N VAL A 139 1.75 -18.14 0.69
CA VAL A 139 2.21 -18.39 -0.69
C VAL A 139 3.37 -19.36 -0.69
N MET A 140 4.40 -19.11 0.13
CA MET A 140 5.59 -19.95 0.20
C MET A 140 5.28 -21.41 0.58
N VAL A 141 4.34 -21.62 1.50
CA VAL A 141 3.87 -22.97 1.89
C VAL A 141 3.16 -23.65 0.72
N LEU A 142 2.29 -22.92 0.00
CA LEU A 142 1.53 -23.47 -1.12
C LEU A 142 2.38 -23.74 -2.37
N THR A 143 3.48 -22.99 -2.56
CA THR A 143 4.40 -23.15 -3.70
C THR A 143 5.60 -24.05 -3.40
N GLY A 144 5.64 -24.71 -2.24
CA GLY A 144 6.72 -25.64 -1.90
C GLY A 144 8.08 -24.96 -1.65
N GLY A 145 8.08 -23.70 -1.19
CA GLY A 145 9.28 -22.99 -0.78
C GLY A 145 9.89 -22.05 -1.82
N GLU A 146 9.29 -21.90 -3.00
CA GLU A 146 9.79 -20.94 -4.00
C GLU A 146 9.59 -19.49 -3.53
N ILE A 147 10.70 -18.75 -3.41
CA ILE A 147 10.71 -17.35 -2.98
C ILE A 147 10.54 -16.47 -4.22
N TYR A 148 9.32 -16.03 -4.45
CA TYR A 148 9.04 -15.09 -5.54
C TYR A 148 9.38 -13.66 -5.12
N HIS A 149 10.11 -12.96 -5.98
CA HIS A 149 10.32 -11.51 -5.88
C HIS A 149 9.38 -10.83 -6.87
N GLY A 150 8.68 -9.78 -6.42
CA GLY A 150 7.93 -8.90 -7.32
C GLY A 150 8.84 -8.44 -8.46
N ILE A 151 8.33 -8.55 -9.70
CA ILE A 151 9.04 -8.25 -10.94
C ILE A 151 9.64 -6.84 -10.91
#